data_AF-A0AAV4YD62-F1
#
_entry.id   AF-A0AAV4YD62-F1
#
_cell.length_a   1.000
_cell.length_b   1.000
_cell.length_c   1.000
_cell.angle_alpha   90.00
_cell.angle_beta   90.00
_cell.angle_gamma   90.00
#
_symmetry.space_group_name_H-M   'P 1'
#
loop_
_entity.id
_entity.type
_entity.pdbx_description
1 polymer ?
#
loop_
_entity_poly.entity_id
_entity_poly.type
_entity_poly.pdbx_seq_one_letter_code
_entity_poly.pdbx_strand_id
1 'polypeptide(L)' 'MYYANVLEVADPGTSVFQLSAVDRDEGNNSVVSYSIKDTPETNSQWFQIDSRTGLITTRIHIDCETNPIPRSL' A
#
# COMPACT_ATOMS: atom_id res chain seq x y z
N MET A 1 -12.89 0.83 5.17
CA MET A 1 -11.56 0.82 5.80
C MET A 1 -10.98 -0.56 5.59
N TYR A 2 -9.74 -0.66 5.09
CA TYR A 2 -9.09 -1.93 4.78
C TYR A 2 -7.97 -2.18 5.80
N TYR A 3 -7.76 -3.45 6.16
CA TYR A 3 -6.70 -3.88 7.08
C TYR A 3 -5.97 -5.07 6.48
N ALA A 4 -4.65 -5.08 6.59
CA ALA A 4 -3.79 -6.18 6.17
C ALA A 4 -2.62 -6.29 7.14
N ASN A 5 -2.05 -7.48 7.26
CA ASN A 5 -0.87 -7.75 8.07
C ASN A 5 0.25 -8.26 7.17
N VAL A 6 1.48 -7.86 7.49
CA VAL A 6 2.70 -8.35 6.83
C VAL A 6 3.73 -8.67 7.92
N LEU A 7 4.53 -9.70 7.70
CA LEU A 7 5.64 -10.02 8.61
C LEU A 7 6.70 -8.91 8.53
N GLU A 8 7.31 -8.57 9.66
CA GLU A 8 8.39 -7.58 9.68
C GLU A 8 9.53 -8.02 8.77
N VAL A 9 9.97 -9.27 8.87
CA VAL A 9 11.05 -9.85 8.05
C VAL A 9 10.71 -10.06 6.56
N ALA A 10 9.62 -9.48 6.07
CA ALA A 10 9.24 -9.58 4.67
C ALA A 10 10.30 -8.94 3.75
N ASP A 11 10.72 -9.71 2.75
CA ASP A 11 11.60 -9.20 1.69
C ASP A 11 10.89 -8.14 0.84
N PRO A 12 11.63 -7.19 0.25
CA PRO A 12 11.08 -6.28 -0.76
C PRO A 12 10.34 -7.04 -1.88
N GLY A 13 9.16 -6.53 -2.28
CA GLY A 13 8.30 -7.15 -3.28
C GLY A 13 7.29 -8.15 -2.72
N THR A 14 7.28 -8.40 -1.41
CA THR A 14 6.26 -9.23 -0.75
C THR A 14 4.88 -8.60 -0.92
N SER A 15 3.93 -9.36 -1.46
CA SER A 15 2.52 -8.94 -1.60
C SER A 15 1.86 -8.74 -0.25
N VAL A 16 1.24 -7.58 -0.05
CA VAL A 16 0.55 -7.20 1.21
C VAL A 16 -0.95 -7.24 1.02
N PHE A 17 -1.46 -6.51 0.01
CA PHE A 17 -2.89 -6.38 -0.24
C PHE A 17 -3.16 -5.93 -1.67
N GLN A 18 -4.32 -6.31 -2.22
CA GLN A 18 -4.77 -5.89 -3.54
C GLN A 18 -5.97 -4.97 -3.38
N LEU A 19 -5.82 -3.68 -3.70
CA LEU A 19 -6.95 -2.75 -3.74
C LEU A 19 -7.81 -3.01 -4.98
N SER A 20 -9.11 -2.77 -4.81
CA SER A 20 -10.09 -2.77 -5.89
C SER A 20 -11.04 -1.60 -5.70
N ALA A 21 -11.14 -0.75 -6.70
CA ALA A 21 -12.15 0.29 -6.82
C ALA A 21 -12.92 0.12 -8.12
N VAL A 22 -14.22 0.37 -8.05
CA VAL A 22 -15.14 0.25 -9.19
C VAL A 22 -15.80 1.60 -9.38
N ASP A 23 -15.54 2.23 -10.52
CA ASP A 23 -16.31 3.37 -10.99
C ASP A 23 -17.63 2.86 -11.60
N ARG A 24 -18.76 3.51 -11.29
CA ARG A 24 -20.09 3.11 -11.76
C ARG A 24 -20.44 3.70 -13.13
N ASP A 25 -19.61 4.59 -13.67
CA ASP A 25 -19.79 5.17 -14.98
C ASP A 25 -19.42 4.16 -16.07
N GLU A 26 -20.23 4.09 -17.13
CA GLU A 26 -19.97 3.22 -18.29
C GLU A 26 -19.02 3.88 -19.30
N GLY A 27 -18.11 3.10 -19.90
CA GLY A 27 -17.22 3.54 -20.99
C GLY A 27 -15.78 3.86 -20.59
N ASN A 28 -15.03 4.55 -21.45
CA ASN A 28 -13.60 4.84 -21.26
C ASN A 28 -13.24 5.69 -20.02
N ASN A 29 -14.24 6.19 -19.28
CA ASN A 29 -14.04 6.94 -18.03
C ASN A 29 -13.78 6.04 -16.81
N SER A 30 -13.82 4.71 -16.95
CA SER A 30 -13.60 3.75 -15.84
C SER A 30 -12.13 3.48 -15.49
N VAL A 31 -11.19 4.36 -15.88
CA VAL A 31 -9.76 4.15 -15.58
C VAL A 31 -9.43 4.64 -14.18
N VAL A 32 -9.35 3.69 -13.24
CA VAL A 32 -8.85 3.94 -11.88
C VAL A 32 -7.33 3.87 -11.88
N SER A 33 -6.70 4.88 -11.25
CA SER A 33 -5.27 4.86 -10.94
C SER A 33 -5.06 4.90 -9.42
N TYR A 34 -4.17 4.06 -8.93
CA TYR A 34 -3.88 3.95 -7.49
C TYR A 34 -2.56 4.64 -7.12
N SER A 35 -2.54 5.28 -5.95
CA SER A 35 -1.33 5.86 -5.36
C SER A 35 -1.37 5.77 -3.84
N ILE A 36 -0.20 5.71 -3.21
CA ILE A 36 -0.06 5.84 -1.76
C ILE A 36 0.24 7.31 -1.48
N LYS A 37 -0.59 7.95 -0.66
CA LYS A 37 -0.34 9.31 -0.21
C LYS A 37 0.85 9.29 0.75
N ASP A 38 1.90 10.02 0.39
CA ASP A 38 3.06 10.21 1.24
C ASP A 38 2.82 11.38 2.19
N THR A 39 2.80 11.11 3.50
CA THR A 39 2.74 12.13 4.54
C THR A 39 3.72 11.81 5.67
N PRO A 40 4.22 12.84 6.40
CA PRO A 40 5.19 12.64 7.49
C PRO A 40 4.71 11.71 8.62
N GLU A 41 3.40 11.55 8.76
CA GLU A 41 2.76 10.72 9.78
C GLU A 41 2.62 9.25 9.34
N THR A 42 2.93 8.93 8.08
CA THR A 42 2.79 7.60 7.50
C THR A 42 4.13 6.99 7.15
N ASN A 43 4.24 5.68 7.29
CA ASN A 43 5.38 4.91 6.77
C ASN A 43 5.16 4.52 5.30
N SER A 44 4.67 5.45 4.47
CA SER A 44 4.39 5.26 3.03
C SER A 44 5.58 4.64 2.29
N GLN A 45 6.80 5.04 2.66
CA GLN A 45 8.08 4.58 2.12
C GLN A 45 8.35 3.07 2.31
N TRP A 46 7.63 2.40 3.22
CA TRP A 46 7.74 0.95 3.41
C TRP A 46 7.04 0.16 2.33
N PHE A 47 6.13 0.80 1.60
CA PHE A 47 5.25 0.15 0.65
C PHE A 47 5.33 0.82 -0.72
N GLN A 48 4.85 0.12 -1.72
CA GLN A 48 4.61 0.64 -3.05
C GLN A 48 3.33 0.02 -3.61
N ILE A 49 2.69 0.72 -4.54
CA ILE A 49 1.48 0.25 -5.19
C ILE A 49 1.66 0.26 -6.70
N ASP A 50 1.24 -0.83 -7.35
CA ASP A 50 1.08 -0.83 -8.80
C ASP A 50 -0.15 0.00 -9.16
N SER A 51 0.05 1.07 -9.93
CA SER A 51 -0.99 2.07 -10.19
C SER A 51 -2.16 1.57 -11.04
N ARG A 52 -1.99 0.45 -11.75
CA ARG A 52 -3.02 -0.10 -12.65
C ARG A 52 -3.83 -1.19 -11.98
N THR A 53 -3.15 -2.06 -11.25
CA THR A 53 -3.77 -3.20 -10.59
C THR A 53 -4.27 -2.81 -9.21
N GLY A 54 -3.55 -1.95 -8.48
CA GLY A 54 -3.79 -1.66 -7.06
C GLY A 54 -3.03 -2.60 -6.11
N LEU A 55 -2.07 -3.39 -6.61
CA LEU A 55 -1.31 -4.33 -5.79
C LEU A 55 -0.31 -3.57 -4.90
N ILE A 56 -0.47 -3.68 -3.59
CA ILE A 56 0.44 -3.16 -2.59
C ILE A 56 1.48 -4.23 -2.26
N THR A 57 2.75 -3.86 -2.37
CA THR A 57 3.91 -4.68 -1.99
C THR A 57 4.82 -3.93 -1.03
N THR A 58 5.65 -4.66 -0.29
CA THR A 58 6.76 -4.07 0.45
C THR A 58 7.77 -3.45 -0.53
N ARG A 59 8.28 -2.26 -0.21
CA ARG A 59 9.30 -1.56 -1.00
C ARG A 59 10.71 -1.79 -0.45
N ILE A 60 10.81 -1.91 0.86
CA ILE A 60 12.05 -2.15 1.60
C ILE A 60 11.84 -3.32 2.56
N HIS A 61 12.93 -3.80 3.16
CA HIS A 61 12.84 -4.67 4.32
C HIS A 61 12.17 -3.90 5.46
N ILE A 62 11.13 -4.46 6.04
CA ILE A 62 10.45 -3.86 7.18
C ILE A 62 11.18 -4.33 8.43
N ASP A 63 11.51 -3.43 9.34
CA ASP A 63 12.09 -3.81 10.62
C ASP A 63 11.38 -3.01 11.70
N CYS A 64 10.45 -3.69 12.36
CA CYS A 64 9.65 -3.12 13.44
C CYS A 64 10.43 -3.03 14.76
N GLU A 65 11.67 -3.49 14.85
CA GLU A 65 12.50 -3.27 16.06
C GLU A 65 13.14 -1.87 16.05
N THR A 66 13.58 -1.41 14.88
CA THR A 66 14.20 -0.08 14.73
C THR A 66 13.16 1.04 14.62
N ASN A 67 11.95 0.76 14.12
CA ASN A 67 10.82 1.69 14.07
C ASN A 67 9.49 0.99 14.44
N PRO A 68 9.22 0.76 15.74
CA PRO A 68 8.13 -0.11 16.20
C PRO A 68 6.71 0.41 16.00
N ILE A 69 6.52 1.65 15.55
CA ILE A 69 5.20 2.29 15.57
C ILE A 69 5.00 3.15 14.32
N PRO A 70 4.16 2.74 13.35
CA PRO A 70 3.47 3.72 12.51
C PRO A 70 2.61 4.55 13.46
N ARG A 71 2.96 5.83 13.69
CA ARG A 71 2.17 6.71 14.55
C ARG A 71 0.81 6.96 13.90
N SER A 72 -0.14 6.10 14.20
CA SER A 72 -1.56 6.39 14.07
C SER A 72 -1.92 7.44 15.13
N LEU A 73 -2.44 8.60 14.70
CA LEU A 73 -3.28 9.46 15.53
C LEU A 73 -4.60 8.76 15.84
#